data_AF-A0A7V5K9V1-F1
#
_entry.id   AF-A0A7V5K9V1-F1
#
_cell.length_a   1.000
_cell.length_b   1.000
_cell.length_c   1.000
_cell.angle_alpha   90.00
_cell.angle_beta   90.00
_cell.angle_gamma   90.00
#
_symmetry.space_group_name_H-M   'P 1'
#
loop_
_entity.id
_entity.type
_entity.pdbx_description
1 polymer ?
#
loop_
_entity_poly.entity_id
_entity_poly.type
_entity_poly.pdbx_seq_one_letter_code
_entity_poly.pdbx_strand_id
1 'polypeptide(L)'
;MKKTIVLIFAVCFFAGITAYAADRPFSVPAKSPKINPLLLDRVQELSIEEKIKVWVFFTDKGMFDSTTFNNVIDNLRQQASPRTIARRRNRAKKDELFDFYDIPVNQDYLNQLRNIGVKIVRQSRWLNAVSVLT
;
A
#
# COMPACT_ATOMS: atom_id res chain seq x y z
N MET A 1 9.18 41.06 -42.94
CA MET A 1 10.14 40.03 -43.39
C MET A 1 10.22 38.95 -42.31
N LYS A 2 9.55 37.82 -42.52
CA LYS A 2 9.48 36.71 -41.56
C LYS A 2 10.74 35.86 -41.70
N LYS A 3 11.55 35.73 -40.65
CA LYS A 3 12.66 34.78 -40.59
C LYS A 3 12.15 33.50 -39.94
N THR A 4 11.90 32.50 -40.77
CA THR A 4 11.53 31.14 -40.36
C THR A 4 12.78 30.47 -39.80
N ILE A 5 12.87 30.32 -38.49
CA ILE A 5 13.89 29.48 -37.84
C ILE A 5 13.29 28.09 -37.71
N VAL A 6 13.81 27.16 -38.52
CA VAL A 6 13.52 25.73 -38.45
C VAL A 6 14.12 25.19 -37.16
N LEU A 7 13.29 24.90 -36.17
CA LEU A 7 13.72 24.24 -34.94
C LEU A 7 13.77 22.72 -35.20
N ILE A 8 14.99 22.18 -35.23
CA ILE A 8 15.27 20.76 -35.41
C ILE A 8 14.69 19.99 -34.22
N PHE A 9 13.70 19.13 -34.50
CA PHE A 9 13.21 18.13 -33.56
C PHE A 9 14.31 17.09 -33.32
N ALA A 10 15.10 17.27 -32.27
CA ALA A 10 15.93 16.21 -31.73
C ALA A 10 15.02 15.24 -30.95
N VAL A 11 14.45 14.28 -31.67
CA VAL A 11 13.79 13.12 -31.07
C VAL A 11 14.88 12.23 -30.48
N CYS A 12 15.27 12.49 -29.24
CA CYS A 12 16.04 11.55 -28.45
C CYS A 12 15.10 10.43 -28.01
N PHE A 13 15.00 9.38 -28.84
CA PHE A 13 14.42 8.10 -28.47
C PHE A 13 15.34 7.49 -27.39
N PHE A 14 15.07 7.76 -26.12
CA PHE A 14 15.62 6.95 -25.02
C PHE A 14 14.91 5.60 -25.07
N ALA A 15 15.41 4.71 -25.94
CA ALA A 15 15.12 3.30 -25.86
C ALA A 15 15.76 2.75 -24.57
N GLY A 16 14.95 2.09 -23.75
CA GLY A 16 15.46 1.19 -22.72
C GLY A 16 15.36 1.68 -21.28
N ILE A 17 14.13 1.92 -20.80
CA ILE A 17 13.79 1.45 -19.46
C ILE A 17 12.56 0.56 -19.62
N THR A 18 12.75 -0.65 -20.14
CA THR A 18 11.90 -1.75 -19.68
C THR A 18 12.33 -1.99 -18.24
N ALA A 19 11.82 -1.17 -17.32
CA ALA A 19 11.61 -1.65 -15.97
C ALA A 19 10.62 -2.80 -16.16
N TYR A 20 11.15 -4.01 -16.29
CA TYR A 20 10.40 -5.20 -15.95
C TYR A 20 9.70 -4.82 -14.65
N ALA A 21 8.37 -4.72 -14.70
CA ALA A 21 7.58 -4.73 -13.49
C ALA A 21 7.89 -6.10 -12.89
N ALA A 22 8.97 -6.17 -12.11
CA ALA A 22 9.31 -7.35 -11.36
C ALA A 22 8.06 -7.61 -10.53
N ASP A 23 7.38 -8.72 -10.80
CA ASP A 23 6.25 -9.15 -10.01
C ASP A 23 6.68 -9.07 -8.55
N ARG A 24 6.15 -8.10 -7.81
CA ARG A 24 6.51 -7.89 -6.41
C ARG A 24 5.78 -8.99 -5.64
N PRO A 25 6.47 -10.05 -5.18
CA PRO A 25 5.80 -11.25 -4.67
C PRO A 25 5.02 -10.98 -3.37
N PHE A 26 5.27 -9.84 -2.72
CA PHE A 26 4.61 -9.42 -1.48
C PHE A 26 3.78 -8.14 -1.66
N SER A 27 3.04 -8.09 -2.76
CA SER A 27 2.11 -6.99 -3.03
C SER A 27 0.71 -7.49 -3.39
N VAL A 28 -0.27 -6.71 -2.97
CA VAL A 28 -1.66 -6.75 -3.39
C VAL A 28 -1.81 -5.75 -4.54
N PRO A 29 -2.35 -6.17 -5.71
CA PRO A 29 -2.59 -5.26 -6.81
C PRO A 29 -3.46 -4.07 -6.39
N ALA A 30 -3.06 -2.88 -6.83
CA ALA A 30 -3.88 -1.69 -6.61
C ALA A 30 -5.23 -1.86 -7.31
N LYS A 31 -6.33 -1.51 -6.62
CA LYS A 31 -7.63 -1.42 -7.26
C LYS A 31 -7.62 -0.27 -8.27
N SER A 32 -8.22 -0.51 -9.44
CA SER A 32 -8.45 0.51 -10.46
C SER A 32 -9.96 0.73 -10.62
N PRO A 33 -10.48 1.96 -10.48
CA PRO A 33 -9.74 3.18 -10.10
C PRO A 33 -9.25 3.16 -8.64
N LYS A 34 -8.18 3.92 -8.35
CA LYS A 34 -7.58 4.00 -7.00
C LYS A 34 -8.54 4.59 -5.97
N ILE A 35 -9.34 5.57 -6.39
CA ILE A 35 -10.38 6.20 -5.57
C ILE A 35 -11.71 5.56 -5.95
N ASN A 36 -12.49 5.13 -4.96
CA ASN A 36 -13.83 4.60 -5.20
C ASN A 36 -14.69 5.69 -5.87
N PRO A 37 -15.42 5.40 -6.97
CA PRO A 37 -16.24 6.41 -7.65
C PRO A 37 -17.22 7.13 -6.71
N LEU A 38 -17.87 6.41 -5.80
CA LEU A 38 -18.79 7.00 -4.82
C LEU A 38 -18.09 7.96 -3.85
N LEU A 39 -16.82 7.69 -3.53
CA LEU A 39 -16.02 8.60 -2.71
C LEU A 39 -15.64 9.85 -3.51
N LEU A 40 -15.35 9.70 -4.81
CA LEU A 40 -15.03 10.84 -5.67
C LEU A 40 -16.24 11.77 -5.81
N ASP A 41 -17.43 11.21 -6.05
CA ASP A 41 -18.68 11.97 -6.12
C ASP A 41 -18.94 12.68 -4.80
N ARG A 42 -18.78 11.98 -3.67
CA ARG A 42 -18.95 12.57 -2.34
C ARG A 42 -17.99 13.74 -2.10
N VAL A 43 -16.73 13.62 -2.49
CA VAL A 43 -15.72 14.67 -2.29
C VAL A 43 -16.05 15.96 -3.05
N GLN A 44 -16.76 15.87 -4.18
CA GLN A 44 -17.19 17.05 -4.94
C GLN A 44 -18.28 17.86 -4.23
N GLU A 45 -19.00 17.25 -3.29
CA GLU A 45 -20.08 17.87 -2.52
C GLU A 45 -19.60 18.46 -1.18
N LEU A 46 -18.37 18.13 -0.74
CA LEU A 46 -17.84 18.56 0.55
C LEU A 46 -17.39 20.02 0.50
N SER A 47 -17.63 20.76 1.59
CA SER A 47 -16.90 22.01 1.82
C SER A 47 -15.46 21.73 2.23
N ILE A 48 -14.59 22.74 2.13
CA ILE A 48 -13.16 22.62 2.48
C ILE A 48 -12.95 22.26 3.96
N GLU A 49 -13.89 22.66 4.82
CA GLU A 49 -13.86 22.42 6.26
C GLU A 49 -14.49 21.09 6.67
N GLU A 50 -15.27 20.45 5.78
CA GLU A 50 -15.95 19.20 6.08
C GLU A 50 -14.95 18.04 6.04
N LYS A 51 -14.92 17.28 7.14
CA LYS A 51 -14.05 16.11 7.28
C LYS A 51 -14.82 14.81 7.15
N ILE A 52 -14.28 13.87 6.37
CA ILE A 52 -14.88 12.55 6.18
C ILE A 52 -13.94 11.43 6.61
N LYS A 53 -14.53 10.30 7.00
CA LYS A 53 -13.78 9.08 7.31
C LYS A 53 -13.63 8.25 6.05
N VAL A 54 -12.40 7.91 5.70
CA VAL A 54 -12.10 7.03 4.56
C VAL A 54 -11.15 5.91 4.96
N TRP A 55 -11.20 4.82 4.21
CA TRP A 55 -10.21 3.75 4.30
C TRP A 55 -9.11 3.96 3.25
N VAL A 56 -7.87 3.92 3.69
CA VAL A 56 -6.67 3.94 2.84
C VAL A 56 -6.09 2.53 2.84
N PHE A 57 -6.06 1.90 1.67
CA PHE A 57 -5.49 0.57 1.47
C PHE A 57 -4.08 0.68 0.89
N PHE A 58 -3.17 -0.16 1.37
CA PHE A 58 -1.80 -0.24 0.89
C PHE A 58 -1.61 -1.47 0.01
N THR A 59 -0.75 -1.34 -1.00
CA THR A 59 -0.42 -2.44 -1.92
C THR A 59 0.60 -3.39 -1.31
N ASP A 60 1.51 -2.92 -0.47
CA ASP A 60 2.56 -3.76 0.09
C ASP A 60 2.83 -3.35 1.55
N LYS A 61 3.89 -3.94 2.14
CA LYS A 61 4.33 -3.67 3.51
C LYS A 61 5.78 -3.19 3.57
N GLY A 62 6.31 -2.65 2.47
CA GLY A 62 7.69 -2.18 2.36
C GLY A 62 8.73 -3.31 2.36
N MET A 63 8.32 -4.52 1.94
CA MET A 63 9.20 -5.67 1.78
C MET A 63 9.05 -6.19 0.35
N PHE A 64 10.17 -6.37 -0.34
CA PHE A 64 10.16 -6.70 -1.77
C PHE A 64 10.94 -7.98 -2.10
N ASP A 65 11.59 -8.59 -1.11
CA ASP A 65 12.35 -9.83 -1.23
C ASP A 65 11.93 -10.90 -0.21
N SER A 66 12.12 -12.16 -0.56
CA SER A 66 11.62 -13.30 0.22
C SER A 66 12.38 -13.48 1.54
N THR A 67 13.65 -13.09 1.59
CA THR A 67 14.46 -13.20 2.80
C THR A 67 13.92 -12.28 3.90
N THR A 68 13.67 -11.01 3.57
CA THR A 68 13.06 -10.05 4.50
C THR A 68 11.68 -10.52 4.95
N PHE A 69 10.84 -11.01 4.02
CA PHE A 69 9.52 -11.54 4.34
C PHE A 69 9.58 -12.72 5.33
N ASN A 70 10.41 -13.73 5.03
CA ASN A 70 10.56 -14.92 5.88
C ASN A 70 11.07 -14.56 7.27
N ASN A 71 12.05 -13.65 7.38
CA ASN A 71 12.55 -13.16 8.66
C ASN A 71 11.45 -12.51 9.50
N VAL A 72 10.57 -11.71 8.88
CA VAL A 72 9.44 -11.09 9.60
C VAL A 72 8.42 -12.13 10.05
N ILE A 73 8.10 -13.11 9.21
CA ILE A 73 7.19 -14.21 9.57
C ILE A 73 7.75 -15.05 10.72
N ASP A 74 9.05 -15.35 10.70
CA ASP A 74 9.71 -16.12 11.75
C ASP A 74 9.74 -15.34 13.08
N ASN A 75 9.99 -14.03 13.04
CA ASN A 75 9.89 -13.16 14.20
C ASN A 75 8.47 -13.15 14.79
N LEU A 76 7.43 -13.06 13.94
CA LEU A 76 6.04 -13.14 14.38
C LEU A 76 5.75 -14.49 15.05
N ARG A 77 6.29 -15.59 14.49
CA ARG A 77 6.13 -16.93 15.06
C ARG A 77 6.79 -17.04 16.44
N GLN A 78 7.99 -16.49 16.62
CA GLN A 78 8.72 -16.51 17.89
C GLN A 78 8.04 -15.66 18.98
N GLN A 79 7.44 -14.54 18.60
CA GLN A 79 6.75 -13.63 19.54
C GLN A 79 5.30 -14.04 19.84
N ALA A 80 4.76 -15.01 19.10
CA ALA A 80 3.37 -15.41 19.25
C ALA A 80 3.12 -16.19 20.55
N SER A 81 2.14 -15.72 21.34
CA SER A 81 1.69 -16.49 22.51
C SER A 81 1.15 -17.87 22.11
N PRO A 82 1.22 -18.87 23.02
CA PRO A 82 0.61 -20.19 22.79
C PRO A 82 -0.87 -20.11 22.39
N ARG A 83 -1.61 -19.16 22.97
CA ARG A 83 -3.03 -18.91 22.63
C ARG A 83 -3.21 -18.43 21.19
N THR A 84 -2.32 -17.55 20.71
CA THR A 84 -2.33 -17.07 19.31
C THR A 84 -2.06 -18.23 18.36
N ILE A 85 -1.04 -19.04 18.66
CA ILE A 85 -0.66 -20.22 17.88
C ILE A 85 -1.83 -21.22 17.80
N ALA A 86 -2.46 -21.55 18.93
CA ALA A 86 -3.60 -22.47 18.97
C ALA A 86 -4.77 -21.98 18.11
N ARG A 87 -5.15 -20.70 18.22
CA ARG A 87 -6.22 -20.12 17.39
C ARG A 87 -5.88 -20.13 15.91
N ARG A 88 -4.62 -19.89 15.54
CA ARG A 88 -4.14 -19.90 14.16
C ARG A 88 -4.14 -21.30 13.56
N ARG A 89 -3.70 -22.32 14.30
CA ARG A 89 -3.73 -23.72 13.83
C ARG A 89 -5.12 -24.18 13.37
N ASN A 90 -6.19 -23.68 13.99
CA ASN A 90 -7.56 -24.01 13.61
C ASN A 90 -8.03 -23.36 12.28
N ARG A 91 -7.28 -22.38 11.76
CA ARG A 91 -7.65 -21.57 10.58
C ARG A 91 -6.59 -21.56 9.49
N ALA A 92 -5.36 -21.96 9.83
CA ALA A 92 -4.23 -21.98 8.94
C ALA A 92 -4.47 -22.98 7.81
N LYS A 93 -4.02 -22.61 6.60
CA LYS A 93 -3.77 -23.61 5.56
C LYS A 93 -2.58 -24.46 6.00
N LYS A 94 -2.55 -25.70 5.52
CA LYS A 94 -1.78 -26.86 6.02
C LYS A 94 -0.35 -26.54 6.51
N ASP A 95 0.33 -25.54 5.92
CA ASP A 95 1.74 -25.23 6.21
C ASP A 95 2.05 -23.74 6.56
N GLU A 96 1.05 -22.84 6.61
CA GLU A 96 1.27 -21.40 6.84
C GLU A 96 0.51 -20.89 8.07
N LEU A 97 1.19 -20.86 9.23
CA LEU A 97 0.60 -20.38 10.48
C LEU A 97 0.45 -18.84 10.52
N PHE A 98 1.34 -18.14 9.84
CA PHE A 98 1.35 -16.69 9.67
C PHE A 98 1.53 -16.36 8.19
N ASP A 99 0.81 -15.36 7.70
CA ASP A 99 0.86 -14.91 6.31
C ASP A 99 1.10 -13.38 6.21
N PHE A 100 1.06 -12.87 4.98
CA PHE A 100 1.23 -11.44 4.68
C PHE A 100 0.29 -10.53 5.48
N TYR A 101 -0.95 -10.93 5.76
CA TYR A 101 -1.93 -10.10 6.46
C TYR A 101 -1.68 -10.01 7.96
N ASP A 102 -0.86 -10.91 8.50
CA ASP A 102 -0.47 -10.89 9.91
C ASP A 102 0.63 -9.89 10.24
N ILE A 103 1.31 -9.41 9.20
CA ILE A 103 2.33 -8.39 9.29
C ILE A 103 1.61 -7.04 9.45
N PRO A 104 2.03 -6.17 10.39
CA PRO A 104 1.42 -4.85 10.54
C PRO A 104 1.56 -4.01 9.26
N VAL A 105 0.79 -2.92 9.15
CA VAL A 105 1.01 -1.92 8.10
C VAL A 105 2.39 -1.31 8.32
N ASN A 106 3.13 -1.08 7.25
CA ASN A 106 4.46 -0.50 7.30
C ASN A 106 4.44 0.86 8.02
N GLN A 107 5.32 1.02 9.01
CA GLN A 107 5.34 2.21 9.86
C GLN A 107 5.73 3.48 9.09
N ASP A 108 6.57 3.39 8.06
CA ASP A 108 6.97 4.54 7.24
C ASP A 108 5.78 5.06 6.43
N TYR A 109 4.91 4.18 5.94
CA TYR A 109 3.66 4.60 5.28
C TYR A 109 2.73 5.33 6.25
N LEU A 110 2.63 4.86 7.50
CA LEU A 110 1.86 5.54 8.53
C LEU A 110 2.47 6.91 8.86
N ASN A 111 3.80 7.02 8.90
CA ASN A 111 4.50 8.27 9.17
C ASN A 111 4.29 9.27 8.02
N GLN A 112 4.36 8.83 6.76
CA GLN A 112 4.07 9.66 5.60
C GLN A 112 2.66 10.25 5.66
N LEU A 113 1.64 9.45 6.02
CA LEU A 113 0.28 9.95 6.22
C LEU A 113 0.21 11.01 7.32
N ARG A 114 0.85 10.78 8.46
CA ARG A 114 0.86 11.77 9.57
C ARG A 114 1.56 13.07 9.16
N ASN A 115 2.65 12.98 8.39
CA ASN A 115 3.43 14.15 7.96
C ASN A 115 2.66 15.07 7.01
N ILE A 116 1.71 14.53 6.24
CA ILE A 116 0.82 15.33 5.39
C ILE A 116 -0.44 15.81 6.14
N GLY A 117 -0.47 15.69 7.47
CA GLY A 117 -1.57 16.16 8.32
C GLY A 117 -2.77 15.22 8.42
N VAL A 118 -2.70 14.00 7.84
CA VAL A 118 -3.80 13.03 7.90
C VAL A 118 -3.87 12.40 9.29
N LYS A 119 -5.06 12.45 9.89
CA LYS A 119 -5.32 11.82 11.19
C LYS A 119 -5.71 10.36 11.01
N ILE A 120 -4.81 9.45 11.37
CA ILE A 120 -5.11 8.01 11.43
C ILE A 120 -6.03 7.73 12.61
N VAL A 121 -7.19 7.13 12.34
CA VAL A 121 -8.22 6.79 13.33
C VAL A 121 -8.07 5.36 13.82
N ARG A 122 -7.92 4.39 12.91
CA ARG A 122 -7.64 2.99 13.26
C ARG A 122 -6.74 2.32 12.23
N GLN A 123 -5.82 1.49 12.69
CA GLN A 123 -5.13 0.51 11.86
C GLN A 123 -5.90 -0.82 11.87
N SER A 124 -6.18 -1.36 10.69
CA SER A 124 -6.84 -2.67 10.61
C SER A 124 -5.85 -3.79 10.94
N ARG A 125 -6.32 -4.79 11.69
CA ARG A 125 -5.57 -6.03 11.99
C ARG A 125 -5.77 -7.12 10.94
N TRP A 126 -6.70 -6.91 10.02
CA TRP A 126 -7.12 -7.89 9.01
C TRP A 126 -6.90 -7.38 7.59
N LEU A 127 -6.93 -6.06 7.41
CA LEU A 127 -6.71 -5.41 6.14
C LEU A 127 -5.32 -4.78 6.15
N ASN A 128 -4.64 -4.75 5.01
CA ASN A 128 -3.49 -3.88 4.80
C ASN A 128 -3.97 -2.43 4.61
N ALA A 129 -4.58 -1.85 5.65
CA ALA A 129 -5.28 -0.58 5.55
C ALA A 129 -5.40 0.16 6.88
N VAL A 130 -5.60 1.48 6.79
CA VAL A 130 -5.96 2.36 7.90
C VAL A 130 -7.24 3.11 7.59
N SER A 131 -8.05 3.39 8.61
CA SER A 131 -9.07 4.41 8.53
C SER A 131 -8.48 5.76 8.93
N VAL A 132 -8.81 6.78 8.19
CA VAL A 132 -8.33 8.14 8.42
C VAL A 132 -9.50 9.12 8.45
N LEU A 133 -9.28 10.26 9.09
CA LEU A 133 -10.11 11.44 8.96
C LEU A 133 -9.36 12.41 8.05
N THR A 134 -9.92 12.68 6.87
CA THR A 134 -9.44 13.71 5.93
C THR A 134 -10.09 15.01 6.28
#